data_AF-A0A7S0U033-F1
#
_entry.id   AF-A0A7S0U033-F1
#
_cell.length_a   1.000
_cell.length_b   1.000
_cell.length_c   1.000
_cell.angle_alpha   90.00
_cell.angle_beta   90.00
_cell.angle_gamma   90.00
#
_symmetry.space_group_name_H-M   'P 1'
#
loop_
_entity.id
_entity.type
_entity.pdbx_description
1 polymer ?
#
loop_
_entity_poly.entity_id
_entity_poly.type
_entity_poly.pdbx_seq_one_letter_code
_entity_poly.pdbx_strand_id
1 'polypeptide(L)'
;QPAGSFAAPPLSVQPAARIQDEGGRLVDIDSQSIVSASITQETNPLSADVSGTPVQCCWGVCRFTDLSVSKATEGYRLRLSSGSMVPALTAPFTIEGPSLLRVLTQPANGTSEQPLLQQPLIEVTDRAGARMEMCERDSCHVGGAAEVTATIIGSNAALSRTFGSPVATVVAGVATFTDLGIVGGGRGFAELPHLLRFTMVDLNATTSAPIPLAYPERPPSDYIATTVRLAPMTIEEFTPPLQSIFLVEVAKIAGMNESECAITGIVDSTGLRRAVGGGGKLLLG
;
A
#
# COMPACT_ATOMS: atom_id res chain seq x y z
N GLN A 1 -11.89 -14.18 -32.61
CA GLN A 1 -12.56 -13.83 -31.34
C GLN A 1 -11.48 -13.41 -30.36
N PRO A 2 -11.73 -12.45 -29.47
CA PRO A 2 -10.76 -12.07 -28.45
C PRO A 2 -10.67 -13.19 -27.40
N ALA A 3 -9.53 -13.26 -26.73
CA ALA A 3 -9.43 -13.94 -25.45
C ALA A 3 -9.10 -12.91 -24.37
N GLY A 4 -9.56 -13.19 -23.15
CA GLY A 4 -9.33 -12.33 -22.01
C GLY A 4 -7.86 -12.01 -21.79
N SER A 5 -7.62 -10.86 -21.17
CA SER A 5 -6.29 -10.39 -20.75
C SER A 5 -6.45 -9.64 -19.44
N PHE A 6 -5.42 -8.94 -19.02
CA PHE A 6 -5.47 -8.04 -17.89
C PHE A 6 -6.00 -6.67 -18.32
N ALA A 7 -6.55 -5.93 -17.36
CA ALA A 7 -7.07 -4.59 -17.60
C ALA A 7 -5.95 -3.65 -18.08
N ALA A 8 -6.16 -3.11 -19.28
CA ALA A 8 -5.41 -2.08 -20.00
C ALA A 8 -4.20 -2.51 -20.88
N PRO A 9 -3.42 -3.57 -20.60
CA PRO A 9 -2.57 -4.20 -21.62
C PRO A 9 -3.37 -4.73 -22.82
N PRO A 10 -2.73 -4.91 -24.00
CA PRO A 10 -3.37 -5.54 -25.13
C PRO A 10 -3.95 -6.92 -24.80
N LEU A 11 -5.06 -7.26 -25.46
CA LEU A 11 -5.67 -8.57 -25.36
C LEU A 11 -4.68 -9.68 -25.76
N SER A 12 -4.66 -10.76 -24.98
CA SER A 12 -3.78 -11.91 -25.21
C SER A 12 -4.03 -12.59 -26.55
N VAL A 13 -5.30 -12.61 -26.97
CA VAL A 13 -5.72 -12.95 -28.34
C VAL A 13 -6.54 -11.81 -28.88
N GLN A 14 -6.10 -11.25 -30.00
CA GLN A 14 -6.77 -10.15 -30.67
C GLN A 14 -7.91 -10.65 -31.57
N PRO A 15 -9.05 -9.94 -31.62
CA PRO A 15 -10.12 -10.29 -32.53
C PRO A 15 -9.77 -9.93 -33.98
N ALA A 16 -10.49 -10.52 -34.92
CA ALA A 16 -10.47 -10.14 -36.33
C ALA A 16 -11.90 -10.13 -36.85
N ALA A 17 -12.18 -9.20 -37.76
CA ALA A 17 -13.44 -9.10 -38.47
C ALA A 17 -13.30 -9.64 -39.90
N ARG A 18 -14.42 -10.10 -40.46
CA ARG A 18 -14.56 -10.44 -41.88
C ARG A 18 -15.68 -9.60 -42.47
N ILE A 19 -15.47 -9.04 -43.65
CA ILE A 19 -16.49 -8.35 -44.42
C ILE A 19 -17.30 -9.41 -45.16
N GLN A 20 -18.62 -9.38 -45.00
CA GLN A 20 -19.52 -10.35 -45.60
C GLN A 20 -20.60 -9.66 -46.43
N ASP A 21 -21.06 -10.34 -47.49
CA ASP A 21 -22.28 -9.97 -48.20
C ASP A 21 -23.54 -10.42 -47.44
N GLU A 22 -24.72 -10.08 -47.95
CA GLU A 22 -26.00 -10.46 -47.34
C GLU A 22 -26.20 -11.98 -47.24
N GLY A 23 -25.51 -12.75 -48.09
CA GLY A 23 -25.50 -14.22 -48.05
C GLY A 23 -24.48 -14.81 -47.08
N GLY A 24 -23.76 -13.98 -46.31
CA GLY A 24 -22.73 -14.41 -45.35
C GLY A 24 -21.41 -14.83 -46.00
N ARG A 25 -21.22 -14.58 -47.29
CA ARG A 25 -19.97 -14.92 -48.01
C ARG A 25 -18.94 -13.83 -47.81
N LEU A 26 -17.67 -14.24 -47.68
CA LEU A 26 -16.55 -13.30 -47.56
C LEU A 26 -16.46 -12.42 -48.81
N VAL A 27 -16.39 -11.10 -48.61
CA VAL A 27 -16.10 -10.12 -49.66
C VAL A 27 -14.60 -9.95 -49.73
N ASP A 28 -13.93 -10.88 -50.41
CA ASP A 28 -12.47 -10.94 -50.48
C ASP A 28 -11.84 -9.86 -51.37
N ILE A 29 -12.62 -9.14 -52.17
CA ILE A 29 -12.13 -7.99 -52.95
C ILE A 29 -11.96 -6.72 -52.11
N ASP A 30 -12.55 -6.65 -50.90
CA ASP A 30 -12.47 -5.43 -50.08
C ASP A 30 -11.11 -5.29 -49.40
N SER A 31 -10.47 -4.14 -49.60
CA SER A 31 -9.23 -3.76 -48.92
C SER A 31 -9.23 -2.29 -48.51
N GLN A 32 -10.40 -1.67 -48.37
CA GLN A 32 -10.52 -0.24 -48.06
C GLN A 32 -11.33 0.03 -46.79
N SER A 33 -12.22 -0.88 -46.39
CA SER A 33 -12.96 -0.74 -45.13
C SER A 33 -12.02 -0.59 -43.94
N ILE A 34 -12.36 0.33 -43.03
CA ILE A 34 -11.66 0.53 -41.77
C ILE A 34 -12.58 0.10 -40.64
N VAL A 35 -12.13 -0.84 -39.83
CA VAL A 35 -12.89 -1.37 -38.69
C VAL A 35 -12.34 -0.80 -37.39
N SER A 36 -13.22 -0.21 -36.59
CA SER A 36 -12.95 0.18 -35.20
C SER A 36 -13.65 -0.75 -34.22
N ALA A 37 -13.17 -0.78 -32.98
CA ALA A 37 -13.75 -1.57 -31.89
C ALA A 37 -14.28 -0.66 -30.77
N SER A 38 -15.41 -1.04 -30.19
CA SER A 38 -15.95 -0.46 -28.95
C SER A 38 -16.57 -1.55 -28.08
N ILE A 39 -16.87 -1.29 -26.80
CA ILE A 39 -17.64 -2.25 -25.97
C ILE A 39 -19.14 -1.99 -26.18
N THR A 40 -19.95 -3.04 -26.23
CA THR A 40 -21.42 -2.89 -26.21
C THR A 40 -21.89 -2.37 -24.86
N GLN A 41 -22.79 -1.39 -24.86
CA GLN A 41 -23.25 -0.73 -23.62
C GLN A 41 -23.80 -1.71 -22.58
N GLU A 42 -24.50 -2.76 -23.02
CA GLU A 42 -25.05 -3.82 -22.15
C GLU A 42 -23.98 -4.57 -21.35
N THR A 43 -22.76 -4.67 -21.90
CA THR A 43 -21.62 -5.33 -21.25
C THR A 43 -20.63 -4.32 -20.68
N ASN A 44 -21.00 -3.04 -20.61
CA ASN A 44 -20.13 -1.97 -20.11
C ASN A 44 -20.66 -1.24 -18.87
N PRO A 45 -21.11 -1.94 -17.81
CA PRO A 45 -21.69 -1.29 -16.63
C PRO A 45 -20.68 -0.37 -15.92
N LEU A 46 -19.39 -0.67 -16.02
CA LEU A 46 -18.32 0.12 -15.39
C LEU A 46 -17.82 1.27 -16.25
N SER A 47 -18.42 1.53 -17.43
CA SER A 47 -17.94 2.55 -18.38
C SER A 47 -16.45 2.40 -18.70
N ALA A 48 -16.07 1.18 -19.11
CA ALA A 48 -14.75 0.85 -19.60
C ALA A 48 -14.51 1.36 -21.02
N ASP A 49 -13.26 1.66 -21.29
CA ASP A 49 -12.79 2.14 -22.58
C ASP A 49 -12.11 1.01 -23.34
N VAL A 50 -12.25 1.05 -24.67
CA VAL A 50 -11.43 0.26 -25.57
C VAL A 50 -10.39 1.17 -26.17
N SER A 51 -9.12 0.81 -26.05
CA SER A 51 -8.03 1.44 -26.77
C SER A 51 -7.54 0.53 -27.89
N GLY A 52 -6.88 1.10 -28.88
CA GLY A 52 -6.28 0.40 -30.01
C GLY A 52 -6.62 1.04 -31.35
N THR A 53 -5.86 0.66 -32.37
CA THR A 53 -5.89 1.33 -33.68
C THR A 53 -6.99 0.74 -34.56
N PRO A 54 -7.85 1.56 -35.20
CA PRO A 54 -8.73 1.06 -36.25
C PRO A 54 -7.93 0.42 -37.37
N VAL A 55 -8.36 -0.74 -37.85
CA VAL A 55 -7.59 -1.52 -38.81
C VAL A 55 -8.25 -1.51 -40.18
N GLN A 56 -7.44 -1.25 -41.20
CA GLN A 56 -7.87 -1.40 -42.59
C GLN A 56 -7.91 -2.89 -42.95
N CYS A 57 -9.00 -3.32 -43.59
CA CYS A 57 -9.17 -4.69 -44.04
C CYS A 57 -8.23 -5.00 -45.21
N CYS A 58 -7.82 -6.27 -45.33
CA CYS A 58 -7.05 -6.79 -46.45
C CYS A 58 -7.69 -8.11 -46.88
N TRP A 59 -8.11 -8.16 -48.15
CA TRP A 59 -8.89 -9.26 -48.72
C TRP A 59 -10.13 -9.64 -47.88
N GLY A 60 -10.88 -8.63 -47.45
CA GLY A 60 -12.08 -8.77 -46.63
C GLY A 60 -11.81 -9.15 -45.17
N VAL A 61 -10.55 -9.21 -44.72
CA VAL A 61 -10.19 -9.59 -43.33
C VAL A 61 -9.46 -8.45 -42.63
N CYS A 62 -9.94 -8.05 -41.46
CA CYS A 62 -9.43 -6.91 -40.71
C CYS A 62 -8.94 -7.42 -39.35
N ARG A 63 -7.62 -7.39 -39.12
CA ARG A 63 -6.98 -8.01 -37.95
C ARG A 63 -6.48 -6.93 -37.00
N PHE A 64 -6.97 -6.95 -35.77
CA PHE A 64 -6.45 -6.10 -34.71
C PHE A 64 -5.17 -6.67 -34.10
N THR A 65 -4.32 -5.79 -33.56
CA THR A 65 -3.06 -6.18 -32.92
C THR A 65 -2.85 -5.55 -31.55
N ASP A 66 -3.59 -4.51 -31.22
CA ASP A 66 -3.31 -3.63 -30.08
C ASP A 66 -4.58 -3.27 -29.29
N LEU A 67 -5.70 -3.97 -29.50
CA LEU A 67 -6.90 -3.69 -28.71
C LEU A 67 -6.63 -4.02 -27.24
N SER A 68 -7.03 -3.11 -26.35
CA SER A 68 -7.05 -3.30 -24.91
C SER A 68 -8.34 -2.76 -24.31
N VAL A 69 -8.66 -3.22 -23.10
CA VAL A 69 -9.86 -2.80 -22.35
C VAL A 69 -9.43 -2.26 -21.01
N SER A 70 -9.85 -1.05 -20.67
CA SER A 70 -9.29 -0.34 -19.50
C SER A 70 -9.70 -0.93 -18.16
N LYS A 71 -10.82 -1.67 -18.08
CA LYS A 71 -11.39 -2.13 -16.80
C LYS A 71 -11.55 -3.64 -16.73
N ALA A 72 -11.36 -4.18 -15.53
CA ALA A 72 -11.59 -5.58 -15.24
C ALA A 72 -13.08 -5.85 -15.00
N THR A 73 -13.65 -6.78 -15.76
CA THR A 73 -15.03 -7.27 -15.61
C THR A 73 -15.18 -8.55 -16.45
N GLU A 74 -16.11 -9.41 -16.06
CA GLU A 74 -16.50 -10.58 -16.84
C GLU A 74 -17.55 -10.23 -17.89
N GLY A 75 -17.48 -10.89 -19.06
CA GLY A 75 -18.57 -10.86 -20.04
C GLY A 75 -18.59 -9.68 -21.01
N TYR A 76 -17.49 -8.94 -21.15
CA TYR A 76 -17.33 -7.92 -22.18
C TYR A 76 -17.60 -8.49 -23.58
N ARG A 77 -18.26 -7.68 -24.42
CA ARG A 77 -18.36 -7.93 -25.86
C ARG A 77 -17.89 -6.72 -26.63
N LEU A 78 -16.98 -6.93 -27.57
CA LEU A 78 -16.56 -5.90 -28.51
C LEU A 78 -17.54 -5.85 -29.68
N ARG A 79 -17.95 -4.64 -30.03
CA ARG A 79 -18.64 -4.28 -31.26
C ARG A 79 -17.60 -3.79 -32.25
N LEU A 80 -17.47 -4.52 -33.36
CA LEU A 80 -16.59 -4.18 -34.47
C LEU A 80 -17.43 -3.51 -35.56
N SER A 81 -17.08 -2.27 -35.92
CA SER A 81 -17.89 -1.45 -36.82
C SER A 81 -17.08 -0.86 -37.97
N SER A 82 -17.69 -0.77 -39.14
CA SER A 82 -17.17 -0.08 -40.33
C SER A 82 -18.31 0.63 -41.05
N GLY A 83 -18.27 1.97 -41.09
CA GLY A 83 -19.29 2.79 -41.77
C GLY A 83 -20.74 2.41 -41.41
N SER A 84 -21.54 2.13 -42.44
CA SER A 84 -22.95 1.72 -42.33
C SER A 84 -23.17 0.20 -42.32
N MET A 85 -22.10 -0.60 -42.23
CA MET A 85 -22.22 -2.06 -42.18
C MET A 85 -22.85 -2.51 -40.87
N VAL A 86 -23.53 -3.66 -40.90
CA VAL A 86 -24.01 -4.32 -39.68
C VAL A 86 -22.78 -4.66 -38.81
N PRO A 87 -22.72 -4.21 -37.54
CA PRO A 87 -21.58 -4.47 -36.69
C PRO A 87 -21.46 -5.95 -36.33
N ALA A 88 -20.24 -6.45 -36.25
CA ALA A 88 -19.97 -7.77 -35.70
C ALA A 88 -19.79 -7.68 -34.18
N LEU A 89 -20.35 -8.64 -33.45
CA LEU A 89 -20.14 -8.77 -32.01
C LEU A 89 -19.19 -9.93 -31.73
N THR A 90 -18.29 -9.74 -30.77
CA THR A 90 -17.48 -10.84 -30.27
C THR A 90 -18.28 -11.75 -29.34
N ALA A 91 -17.78 -12.97 -29.15
CA ALA A 91 -18.15 -13.77 -27.98
C ALA A 91 -17.81 -12.98 -26.70
N PRO A 92 -18.54 -13.23 -25.58
CA PRO A 92 -18.18 -12.65 -24.30
C PRO A 92 -16.78 -13.11 -23.88
N PHE A 93 -16.00 -12.21 -23.29
CA PHE A 93 -14.69 -12.51 -22.71
C PHE A 93 -14.52 -11.75 -21.40
N THR A 94 -13.58 -12.20 -20.59
CA THR A 94 -13.28 -11.62 -19.27
C THR A 94 -12.01 -10.80 -19.34
N ILE A 95 -12.00 -9.64 -18.68
CA ILE A 95 -10.77 -8.91 -18.37
C ILE A 95 -10.48 -9.09 -16.89
N GLU A 96 -9.31 -9.62 -16.60
CA GLU A 96 -8.86 -9.89 -15.24
C GLU A 96 -8.29 -8.62 -14.61
N GLY A 97 -8.63 -8.40 -13.34
CA GLY A 97 -8.11 -7.30 -12.54
C GLY A 97 -6.87 -7.69 -11.75
N PRO A 98 -6.31 -6.73 -10.98
CA PRO A 98 -5.31 -7.06 -9.97
C PRO A 98 -5.88 -8.06 -8.95
N SER A 99 -5.01 -8.87 -8.35
CA SER A 99 -5.43 -9.79 -7.26
C SER A 99 -4.45 -9.91 -6.11
N LEU A 100 -3.17 -9.59 -6.31
CA LEU A 100 -2.12 -9.79 -5.32
C LEU A 100 -1.29 -8.52 -5.14
N LEU A 101 -0.68 -8.41 -3.96
CA LEU A 101 0.42 -7.50 -3.70
C LEU A 101 1.74 -8.27 -3.63
N ARG A 102 2.81 -7.70 -4.17
CA ARG A 102 4.17 -8.24 -4.07
C ARG A 102 5.12 -7.18 -3.53
N VAL A 103 5.95 -7.57 -2.56
CA VAL A 103 7.03 -6.69 -2.09
C VAL A 103 8.15 -6.67 -3.13
N LEU A 104 8.30 -5.55 -3.82
CA LEU A 104 9.36 -5.34 -4.82
C LEU A 104 10.68 -4.91 -4.16
N THR A 105 10.59 -4.05 -3.15
CA THR A 105 11.72 -3.68 -2.30
C THR A 105 11.31 -3.85 -0.85
N GLN A 106 12.10 -4.62 -0.09
CA GLN A 106 11.82 -4.86 1.33
C GLN A 106 12.06 -3.58 2.14
N PRO A 107 11.24 -3.28 3.15
CA PRO A 107 11.62 -2.30 4.17
C PRO A 107 12.80 -2.83 5.00
N ALA A 108 13.77 -2.00 5.32
CA ALA A 108 14.92 -2.40 6.13
C ALA A 108 15.58 -1.24 6.89
N ASN A 109 16.46 -1.59 7.84
CA ASN A 109 17.31 -0.67 8.61
C ASN A 109 16.49 0.42 9.32
N GLY A 110 15.56 0.00 10.17
CA GLY A 110 14.73 0.92 10.93
C GLY A 110 15.39 1.33 12.24
N THR A 111 15.33 2.62 12.56
CA THR A 111 15.52 3.13 13.93
C THR A 111 14.16 3.59 14.43
N SER A 112 13.82 3.27 15.67
CA SER A 112 12.55 3.73 16.25
C SER A 112 12.44 5.25 16.16
N GLU A 113 11.26 5.74 15.76
CA GLU A 113 10.98 7.18 15.57
C GLU A 113 11.77 7.85 14.43
N GLN A 114 12.44 7.08 13.58
CA GLN A 114 13.03 7.55 12.34
C GLN A 114 12.40 6.84 11.13
N PRO A 115 12.30 7.51 9.96
CA PRO A 115 11.89 6.84 8.74
C PRO A 115 12.81 5.65 8.44
N LEU A 116 12.25 4.58 7.88
CA LEU A 116 13.05 3.43 7.45
C LEU A 116 14.06 3.89 6.39
N LEU A 117 15.33 3.51 6.54
CA LEU A 117 16.35 3.93 5.57
C LEU A 117 16.12 3.28 4.21
N GLN A 118 15.71 2.01 4.19
CA GLN A 118 15.21 1.37 2.98
C GLN A 118 13.68 1.37 3.01
N GLN A 119 13.09 2.22 2.17
CA GLN A 119 11.65 2.33 2.03
C GLN A 119 11.08 1.17 1.17
N PRO A 120 9.90 0.65 1.50
CA PRO A 120 9.29 -0.42 0.73
C PRO A 120 8.70 0.09 -0.59
N LEU A 121 8.81 -0.74 -1.63
CA LEU A 121 8.05 -0.61 -2.87
C LEU A 121 7.14 -1.82 -2.98
N ILE A 122 5.84 -1.58 -3.14
CA ILE A 122 4.83 -2.62 -3.24
C ILE A 122 4.22 -2.60 -4.63
N GLU A 123 4.33 -3.72 -5.32
CA GLU A 123 3.81 -3.91 -6.66
C GLU A 123 2.42 -4.54 -6.61
N VAL A 124 1.53 -4.03 -7.45
CA VAL A 124 0.21 -4.60 -7.70
C VAL A 124 0.32 -5.59 -8.85
N THR A 125 -0.04 -6.86 -8.60
CA THR A 125 0.03 -7.91 -9.62
C THR A 125 -1.29 -8.63 -9.79
N ASP A 126 -1.44 -9.27 -10.95
CA ASP A 126 -2.49 -10.25 -11.18
C ASP A 126 -2.20 -11.58 -10.43
N ARG A 127 -3.03 -12.59 -10.70
CA ARG A 127 -2.93 -13.94 -10.10
C ARG A 127 -1.80 -14.78 -10.67
N ALA A 128 -1.28 -14.42 -11.85
CA ALA A 128 -0.13 -15.04 -12.50
C ALA A 128 1.20 -14.36 -12.11
N GLY A 129 1.14 -13.25 -11.38
CA GLY A 129 2.30 -12.46 -10.93
C GLY A 129 2.78 -11.41 -11.93
N ALA A 130 2.02 -11.08 -12.97
CA ALA A 130 2.37 -9.98 -13.87
C ALA A 130 1.97 -8.64 -13.25
N ARG A 131 2.79 -7.61 -13.49
CA ARG A 131 2.56 -6.25 -12.98
C ARG A 131 1.40 -5.60 -13.70
N MET A 132 0.53 -4.96 -12.93
CA MET A 132 -0.57 -4.15 -13.46
C MET A 132 -0.08 -2.72 -13.72
N GLU A 133 0.72 -2.51 -14.77
CA GLU A 133 1.39 -1.21 -15.05
C GLU A 133 0.45 -0.03 -15.24
N MET A 134 -0.82 -0.26 -15.57
CA MET A 134 -1.81 0.81 -15.75
C MET A 134 -2.72 0.99 -14.53
N CYS A 135 -2.48 0.22 -13.45
CA CYS A 135 -3.11 0.47 -12.17
C CYS A 135 -2.56 1.78 -11.59
N GLU A 136 -3.39 2.80 -11.57
CA GLU A 136 -3.12 4.09 -10.92
C GLU A 136 -4.43 4.70 -10.44
N ARG A 137 -4.44 5.34 -9.27
CA ARG A 137 -5.63 6.03 -8.69
C ARG A 137 -6.96 5.29 -8.90
N ASP A 138 -7.78 5.72 -9.86
CA ASP A 138 -9.11 5.17 -10.15
C ASP A 138 -9.09 4.09 -11.25
N SER A 139 -7.98 3.96 -11.98
CA SER A 139 -7.77 3.01 -13.07
C SER A 139 -7.34 1.62 -12.59
N CYS A 140 -7.21 1.40 -11.27
CA CYS A 140 -6.79 0.11 -10.73
C CYS A 140 -7.95 -0.90 -10.59
N HIS A 141 -9.20 -0.47 -10.75
CA HIS A 141 -10.37 -1.34 -10.73
C HIS A 141 -10.53 -2.19 -9.45
N VAL A 142 -10.21 -1.58 -8.32
CA VAL A 142 -10.56 -2.08 -6.98
C VAL A 142 -11.73 -1.26 -6.44
N GLY A 143 -12.46 -1.77 -5.44
CA GLY A 143 -13.63 -1.14 -4.81
C GLY A 143 -13.34 0.13 -3.99
N GLY A 144 -12.24 0.83 -4.26
CA GLY A 144 -11.79 2.02 -3.55
C GLY A 144 -10.61 2.71 -4.24
N ALA A 145 -9.99 3.66 -3.55
CA ALA A 145 -8.78 4.33 -4.06
C ALA A 145 -7.64 3.31 -4.21
N ALA A 146 -6.84 3.45 -5.28
CA ALA A 146 -5.65 2.63 -5.45
C ALA A 146 -4.52 3.05 -4.49
N GLU A 147 -4.67 2.65 -3.23
CA GLU A 147 -3.76 2.98 -2.14
C GLU A 147 -3.36 1.70 -1.38
N VAL A 148 -2.06 1.57 -1.13
CA VAL A 148 -1.52 0.50 -0.29
C VAL A 148 -1.28 1.06 1.10
N THR A 149 -1.89 0.44 2.10
CA THR A 149 -1.69 0.78 3.51
C THR A 149 -0.73 -0.20 4.16
N ALA A 150 0.29 0.33 4.86
CA ALA A 150 1.20 -0.44 5.70
C ALA A 150 0.67 -0.48 7.14
N THR A 151 0.59 -1.67 7.72
CA THR A 151 0.19 -1.88 9.12
C THR A 151 1.17 -2.80 9.82
N ILE A 152 1.43 -2.57 11.10
CA ILE A 152 2.28 -3.48 11.88
C ILE A 152 1.45 -4.69 12.30
N ILE A 153 2.02 -5.88 12.16
CA ILE A 153 1.42 -7.14 12.63
C ILE A 153 2.37 -7.90 13.57
N GLY A 154 1.86 -8.97 14.18
CA GLY A 154 2.61 -9.82 15.10
C GLY A 154 2.56 -9.33 16.55
N SER A 155 3.38 -9.94 17.42
CA SER A 155 3.39 -9.68 18.87
C SER A 155 3.70 -8.23 19.24
N ASN A 156 4.40 -7.49 18.37
CA ASN A 156 4.76 -6.10 18.60
C ASN A 156 3.67 -5.10 18.18
N ALA A 157 2.62 -5.54 17.49
CA ALA A 157 1.63 -4.63 16.89
C ALA A 157 0.86 -3.80 17.93
N ALA A 158 0.55 -4.37 19.10
CA ALA A 158 -0.19 -3.66 20.14
C ALA A 158 0.62 -2.55 20.84
N LEU A 159 1.95 -2.60 20.72
CA LEU A 159 2.88 -1.69 21.40
C LEU A 159 3.62 -0.78 20.44
N SER A 160 3.39 -0.94 19.14
CA SER A 160 4.09 -0.20 18.09
C SER A 160 3.06 0.53 17.23
N ARG A 161 3.48 1.59 16.57
CA ARG A 161 2.67 2.27 15.55
C ARG A 161 3.50 2.61 14.34
N THR A 162 2.88 2.62 13.17
CA THR A 162 3.46 3.27 12.00
C THR A 162 3.39 4.79 12.18
N PHE A 163 4.35 5.51 11.61
CA PHE A 163 4.30 6.97 11.52
C PHE A 163 4.83 7.44 10.15
N GLY A 164 4.79 8.76 9.93
CA GLY A 164 5.08 9.37 8.64
C GLY A 164 3.92 9.14 7.68
N SER A 165 4.19 8.56 6.51
CA SER A 165 3.16 8.25 5.51
C SER A 165 2.94 6.73 5.38
N PRO A 166 2.04 6.13 6.19
CA PRO A 166 1.72 4.70 6.15
C PRO A 166 0.79 4.31 4.99
N VAL A 167 0.40 5.25 4.14
CA VAL A 167 -0.40 5.03 2.95
C VAL A 167 0.38 5.55 1.75
N ALA A 168 0.51 4.72 0.72
CA ALA A 168 1.14 5.10 -0.54
C ALA A 168 0.14 4.91 -1.69
N THR A 169 0.02 5.93 -2.54
CA THR A 169 -0.79 5.84 -3.76
C THR A 169 -0.06 4.98 -4.79
N VAL A 170 -0.81 4.16 -5.51
CA VAL A 170 -0.27 3.35 -6.60
C VAL A 170 -0.15 4.21 -7.84
N VAL A 171 1.05 4.21 -8.42
CA VAL A 171 1.35 4.85 -9.71
C VAL A 171 2.04 3.81 -10.59
N ALA A 172 1.51 3.63 -11.79
CA ALA A 172 1.97 2.64 -12.75
C ALA A 172 2.11 1.22 -12.16
N GLY A 173 1.17 0.80 -11.30
CA GLY A 173 1.18 -0.50 -10.63
C GLY A 173 2.14 -0.64 -9.45
N VAL A 174 2.77 0.44 -8.98
CA VAL A 174 3.65 0.41 -7.80
C VAL A 174 3.25 1.49 -6.80
N ALA A 175 3.04 1.08 -5.54
CA ALA A 175 2.97 1.98 -4.40
C ALA A 175 4.38 2.22 -3.85
N THR A 176 4.80 3.49 -3.85
CA THR A 176 6.11 3.93 -3.38
C THR A 176 5.97 4.64 -2.04
N PHE A 177 6.56 4.06 -0.99
CA PHE A 177 6.67 4.71 0.30
C PHE A 177 7.94 5.57 0.33
N THR A 178 7.87 6.76 0.91
CA THR A 178 9.03 7.68 1.01
C THR A 178 9.37 8.07 2.43
N ASP A 179 8.41 7.93 3.34
CA ASP A 179 8.51 8.37 4.73
C ASP A 179 7.80 7.38 5.67
N LEU A 180 7.79 6.09 5.34
CA LEU A 180 7.26 5.08 6.24
C LEU A 180 8.26 4.88 7.40
N GLY A 181 7.76 4.99 8.62
CA GLY A 181 8.53 4.72 9.83
C GLY A 181 7.76 3.85 10.83
N ILE A 182 8.50 3.30 11.79
CA ILE A 182 7.94 2.53 12.91
C ILE A 182 8.38 3.17 14.22
N VAL A 183 7.42 3.42 15.11
CA VAL A 183 7.68 3.66 16.53
C VAL A 183 7.52 2.32 17.24
N GLY A 184 8.61 1.79 17.79
CA GLY A 184 8.61 0.53 18.53
C GLY A 184 8.11 0.69 19.97
N GLY A 185 7.85 -0.43 20.64
CA GLY A 185 7.39 -0.43 22.05
C GLY A 185 8.47 -0.06 23.08
N GLY A 186 9.74 0.05 22.67
CA GLY A 186 10.89 0.35 23.54
C GLY A 186 11.80 -0.86 23.81
N ARG A 187 12.98 -0.62 24.41
CA ARG A 187 14.06 -1.63 24.61
C ARG A 187 13.71 -2.77 25.58
N GLY A 188 12.63 -2.63 26.36
CA GLY A 188 12.21 -3.60 27.39
C GLY A 188 11.25 -4.69 26.92
N PHE A 189 10.74 -4.57 25.69
CA PHE A 189 9.98 -5.63 25.03
C PHE A 189 10.94 -6.41 24.17
N ALA A 190 10.90 -7.75 24.28
CA ALA A 190 11.76 -8.64 23.51
C ALA A 190 11.88 -8.13 22.07
N GLU A 191 13.12 -7.91 21.62
CA GLU A 191 13.53 -7.34 20.32
C GLU A 191 13.11 -8.21 19.12
N LEU A 192 11.91 -8.76 19.17
CA LEU A 192 11.31 -9.46 18.07
C LEU A 192 11.22 -8.47 16.91
N PRO A 193 11.60 -8.88 15.70
CA PRO A 193 11.55 -7.99 14.55
C PRO A 193 10.09 -7.62 14.22
N HIS A 194 9.89 -6.42 13.69
CA HIS A 194 8.59 -5.94 13.26
C HIS A 194 8.24 -6.49 11.88
N LEU A 195 6.98 -6.82 11.67
CA LEU A 195 6.46 -7.22 10.38
C LEU A 195 5.46 -6.16 9.92
N LEU A 196 5.61 -5.73 8.67
CA LEU A 196 4.64 -4.87 8.02
C LEU A 196 3.75 -5.72 7.11
N ARG A 197 2.43 -5.58 7.27
CA ARG A 197 1.44 -6.07 6.34
C ARG A 197 0.96 -4.94 5.46
N PHE A 198 1.07 -5.14 4.16
CA PHE A 198 0.59 -4.23 3.13
C PHE A 198 -0.76 -4.73 2.63
N THR A 199 -1.75 -3.85 2.69
CA THR A 199 -3.13 -4.15 2.27
C THR A 199 -3.62 -3.13 1.27
N MET A 200 -4.41 -3.58 0.31
CA MET A 200 -5.15 -2.77 -0.65
C MET A 200 -6.54 -3.38 -0.79
N VAL A 201 -7.54 -2.56 -1.12
CA VAL A 201 -8.91 -3.04 -1.33
C VAL A 201 -8.92 -4.12 -2.41
N ASP A 202 -9.71 -5.17 -2.19
CA ASP A 202 -9.91 -6.33 -3.07
C ASP A 202 -8.67 -7.18 -3.43
N LEU A 203 -7.49 -6.86 -2.88
CA LEU A 203 -6.27 -7.62 -3.13
C LEU A 203 -5.81 -8.43 -1.93
N ASN A 204 -5.16 -9.55 -2.21
CA ASN A 204 -4.49 -10.31 -1.16
C ASN A 204 -3.31 -9.52 -0.60
N ALA A 205 -3.32 -9.36 0.72
CA ALA A 205 -2.26 -8.69 1.44
C ALA A 205 -0.91 -9.41 1.28
N THR A 206 0.18 -8.65 1.40
CA THR A 206 1.54 -9.19 1.45
C THR A 206 2.24 -8.71 2.71
N THR A 207 3.30 -9.41 3.12
CA THR A 207 4.01 -9.13 4.36
C THR A 207 5.50 -8.91 4.06
N SER A 208 6.11 -7.96 4.75
CA SER A 208 7.56 -7.76 4.70
C SER A 208 8.33 -8.93 5.29
N ALA A 209 9.62 -8.98 5.01
CA ALA A 209 10.58 -9.66 5.86
C ALA A 209 10.60 -9.01 7.26
N PRO A 210 11.10 -9.71 8.29
CA PRO A 210 11.23 -9.15 9.62
C PRO A 210 12.21 -7.95 9.62
N ILE A 211 11.76 -6.85 10.22
CA ILE A 211 12.50 -5.58 10.31
C ILE A 211 13.05 -5.44 11.74
N PRO A 212 14.36 -5.62 11.96
CA PRO A 212 14.94 -5.26 13.24
C PRO A 212 14.89 -3.74 13.41
N LEU A 213 14.42 -3.28 14.56
CA LEU A 213 14.53 -1.87 14.93
C LEU A 213 15.72 -1.66 15.85
N ALA A 214 16.60 -0.75 15.45
CA ALA A 214 17.52 -0.14 16.38
C ALA A 214 16.74 0.83 17.27
N TYR A 215 17.03 0.82 18.56
CA TYR A 215 16.62 1.87 19.46
C TYR A 215 17.81 2.83 19.64
N PRO A 216 17.61 4.15 19.72
CA PRO A 216 18.70 5.07 20.07
C PRO A 216 19.36 4.61 21.37
N GLU A 217 20.69 4.81 21.48
CA GLU A 217 21.49 4.35 22.62
C GLU A 217 20.82 4.74 23.94
N ARG A 218 20.87 3.82 24.91
CA ARG A 218 20.46 4.12 26.28
C ARG A 218 21.23 5.38 26.69
N PRO A 219 20.56 6.40 27.24
CA PRO A 219 21.29 7.50 27.84
C PRO A 219 22.29 6.93 28.86
N PRO A 220 23.52 7.45 28.94
CA PRO A 220 24.49 6.94 29.89
C PRO A 220 23.92 7.00 31.31
N SER A 221 24.45 6.20 32.22
CA SER A 221 23.89 6.01 33.58
C SER A 221 23.86 7.29 34.43
N ASP A 222 24.43 8.39 33.94
CA ASP A 222 24.44 9.74 34.48
C ASP A 222 23.52 10.73 33.73
N TYR A 223 22.65 10.25 32.82
CA TYR A 223 21.69 11.10 32.12
C TYR A 223 20.65 11.69 33.09
N ILE A 224 20.60 13.02 33.13
CA ILE A 224 19.59 13.79 33.84
C ILE A 224 18.52 14.22 32.83
N ALA A 225 17.30 13.73 32.98
CA ALA A 225 16.17 14.16 32.16
C ALA A 225 15.75 15.59 32.58
N THR A 226 16.32 16.62 31.96
CA THR A 226 16.06 18.04 32.30
C THR A 226 14.72 18.58 31.77
N THR A 227 13.90 17.75 31.11
CA THR A 227 12.75 18.22 30.30
C THR A 227 11.37 17.95 30.90
N VAL A 228 11.23 17.21 32.00
CA VAL A 228 9.89 16.98 32.58
C VAL A 228 9.57 18.06 33.62
N ARG A 229 9.11 19.22 33.16
CA ARG A 229 8.54 20.25 34.04
C ARG A 229 7.13 19.84 34.43
N LEU A 230 6.97 19.40 35.68
CA LEU A 230 5.66 19.30 36.31
C LEU A 230 5.04 20.69 36.44
N ALA A 231 3.71 20.76 36.38
CA ALA A 231 2.99 21.95 36.81
C ALA A 231 3.39 22.29 38.27
N PRO A 232 3.48 23.58 38.65
CA PRO A 232 3.81 23.94 40.02
C PRO A 232 2.85 23.26 40.99
N MET A 233 3.40 22.40 41.86
CA MET A 233 2.66 21.67 42.89
C MET A 233 3.50 21.63 44.17
N THR A 234 2.84 21.44 45.30
CA THR A 234 3.50 21.17 46.58
C THR A 234 4.06 19.74 46.60
N ILE A 235 5.12 19.50 47.39
CA ILE A 235 5.71 18.16 47.52
C ILE A 235 4.67 17.12 48.02
N GLU A 236 3.72 17.55 48.84
CA GLU A 236 2.67 16.69 49.39
C GLU A 236 1.68 16.21 48.32
N GLU A 237 1.53 16.98 47.23
CA GLU A 237 0.71 16.61 46.08
C GLU A 237 1.39 15.56 45.19
N PHE A 238 2.72 15.37 45.28
CA PHE A 238 3.46 14.38 44.51
C PHE A 238 3.41 12.97 45.14
N THR A 239 2.19 12.45 45.26
CA THR A 239 1.85 11.16 45.87
C THR A 239 2.39 9.95 45.08
N PRO A 240 2.50 8.75 45.67
CA PRO A 240 2.98 7.55 44.97
C PRO A 240 2.27 7.24 43.63
N PRO A 241 0.94 7.40 43.50
CA PRO A 241 0.26 7.24 42.21
C PRO A 241 0.75 8.23 41.13
N LEU A 242 0.97 9.50 41.50
CA LEU A 242 1.51 10.50 40.59
C LEU A 242 3.00 10.26 40.26
N GLN A 243 3.76 9.72 41.22
CA GLN A 243 5.14 9.28 41.01
C GLN A 243 5.22 8.15 39.97
N SER A 244 4.35 7.15 40.06
CA SER A 244 4.28 6.08 39.05
C SER A 244 3.93 6.62 37.67
N ILE A 245 2.93 7.51 37.55
CA ILE A 245 2.57 8.14 36.27
C ILE A 245 3.76 8.92 35.69
N PHE A 246 4.46 9.68 36.53
CA PHE A 246 5.66 10.42 36.14
C PHE A 246 6.79 9.50 35.66
N LEU A 247 7.05 8.41 36.40
CA LEU A 247 8.06 7.43 36.03
C LEU A 247 7.74 6.74 34.71
N VAL A 248 6.47 6.40 34.47
CA VAL A 248 6.01 5.86 33.18
C VAL A 248 6.30 6.83 32.04
N GLU A 249 6.06 8.12 32.23
CA GLU A 249 6.26 9.11 31.17
C GLU A 249 7.76 9.39 30.92
N VAL A 250 8.56 9.46 31.99
CA VAL A 250 10.03 9.55 31.89
C VAL A 250 10.61 8.30 31.23
N ALA A 251 10.13 7.12 31.61
CA ALA A 251 10.56 5.85 31.05
C ALA A 251 10.28 5.79 29.54
N LYS A 252 9.10 6.23 29.10
CA LYS A 252 8.79 6.38 27.66
C LYS A 252 9.75 7.33 26.95
N ILE A 253 9.99 8.52 27.50
CA ILE A 253 10.91 9.52 26.91
C ILE A 253 12.34 8.96 26.83
N ALA A 254 12.77 8.21 27.83
CA ALA A 254 14.10 7.63 27.91
C ALA A 254 14.23 6.27 27.19
N GLY A 255 13.14 5.72 26.65
CA GLY A 255 13.11 4.39 26.04
C GLY A 255 13.40 3.24 27.02
N MET A 256 13.05 3.43 28.30
CA MET A 256 13.25 2.50 29.42
C MET A 256 11.92 1.91 29.91
N ASN A 257 11.97 0.85 30.71
CA ASN A 257 10.82 0.37 31.46
C ASN A 257 10.61 1.18 32.76
N GLU A 258 9.37 1.26 33.25
CA GLU A 258 9.08 1.91 34.55
C GLU A 258 9.91 1.29 35.69
N SER A 259 10.08 -0.04 35.67
CA SER A 259 10.89 -0.77 36.65
C SER A 259 12.39 -0.44 36.62
N GLU A 260 12.86 0.22 35.57
CA GLU A 260 14.24 0.68 35.43
C GLU A 260 14.41 2.16 35.83
N CYS A 261 13.31 2.85 36.11
CA CYS A 261 13.31 4.24 36.55
C CYS A 261 13.00 4.30 38.05
N ALA A 262 13.74 5.14 38.77
CA ALA A 262 13.51 5.38 40.19
C ALA A 262 13.68 6.86 40.51
N ILE A 263 12.80 7.38 41.38
CA ILE A 263 12.91 8.73 41.91
C ILE A 263 13.91 8.70 43.08
N THR A 264 15.13 9.20 42.86
CA THR A 264 16.17 9.20 43.91
C THR A 264 16.13 10.42 44.82
N GLY A 265 15.41 11.47 44.42
CA GLY A 265 15.25 12.69 45.20
C GLY A 265 14.28 13.67 44.55
N ILE A 266 13.68 14.52 45.38
CA ILE A 266 12.83 15.64 44.96
C ILE A 266 13.50 16.93 45.45
N VAL A 267 13.59 17.94 44.58
CA VAL A 267 14.16 19.26 44.90
C VAL A 267 13.05 20.29 44.81
N ASP A 268 12.87 21.09 45.87
CA ASP A 268 11.95 22.24 45.83
C ASP A 268 12.59 23.48 45.19
N SER A 269 11.81 24.55 45.04
CA SER A 269 12.27 25.84 44.50
C SER A 269 13.37 26.52 45.33
N THR A 270 13.65 26.02 46.54
CA THR A 270 14.72 26.50 47.42
C THR A 270 15.98 25.64 47.37
N GLY A 271 15.98 24.56 46.59
CA GLY A 271 17.12 23.65 46.43
C GLY A 271 17.20 22.54 47.49
N LEU A 272 16.17 22.38 48.34
CA LEU A 272 16.20 21.40 49.42
C LEU A 272 15.89 20.00 48.87
N ARG A 273 16.79 19.03 49.10
CA ARG A 273 16.62 17.63 48.66
C ARG A 273 15.88 16.82 49.71
N ARG A 274 14.76 16.19 49.34
CA ARG A 274 14.12 15.12 50.14
C ARG A 274 14.43 13.76 49.53
N ALA A 275 14.97 12.85 50.34
CA ALA A 275 15.21 11.46 49.94
C ALA A 275 13.90 10.67 49.92
N VAL A 276 13.63 9.96 48.82
CA VAL A 276 12.55 8.97 48.73
C VAL A 276 13.19 7.61 48.98
N GLY A 277 12.68 6.83 49.93
CA GLY A 277 13.32 5.59 50.37
C GLY A 277 13.31 4.50 49.29
N GLY A 278 14.48 3.90 49.02
CA GLY A 278 14.61 2.56 48.42
C GLY A 278 15.33 2.47 47.06
N GLY A 279 16.66 2.24 47.12
CA GLY A 279 17.47 1.41 46.20
C GLY A 279 17.31 1.52 44.67
N GLY A 280 18.23 2.24 44.01
CA GLY A 280 18.50 2.16 42.56
C GLY A 280 18.57 3.54 41.88
N LYS A 281 19.64 3.82 41.13
CA LYS A 281 20.04 5.19 40.69
C LYS A 281 19.33 5.67 39.41
N LEU A 282 18.66 6.82 39.49
CA LEU A 282 18.57 7.87 38.45
C LEU A 282 18.41 9.24 39.14
N LEU A 283 19.29 10.20 38.85
CA LEU A 283 19.22 11.56 39.41
C LEU A 283 18.26 12.43 38.59
N LEU A 284 17.12 12.77 39.16
CA LEU A 284 16.24 13.82 38.63
C LEU A 284 16.70 15.17 39.20
N GLY A 285 16.99 16.12 38.33
CA GLY A 285 17.30 17.52 38.65
C GLY A 285 16.36 18.43 37.88
#